data_AF-A0A9D7FEU9-F1
#
_entry.id   AF-A0A9D7FEU9-F1
#
_cell.length_a   1.000
_cell.length_b   1.000
_cell.length_c   1.000
_cell.angle_alpha   90.00
_cell.angle_beta   90.00
_cell.angle_gamma   90.00
#
_symmetry.space_group_name_H-M   'P 1'
#
loop_
_entity.id
_entity.type
_entity.pdbx_description
1 polymer ?
#
loop_
_entity_poly.entity_id
_entity_poly.type
_entity_poly.pdbx_seq_one_letter_code
_entity_poly.pdbx_strand_id
1 'polypeptide(L)'
;MREAWKKLGAVGMIESEQEIKDKISVERRYFIVSSGVKTVERFAHAARSHWGVEAMHWVLDVIFREDHCRVRKGHAARNLSAIRKFALSALRNDTLHPERSLRRRRKLADRRPDYRVFFSGHTSSMNWLAYDFCVCDCRGMNDCHTVRRRGW
;
A
#
# COMPACT_ATOMS: atom_id res chain seq x y z
N MET A 1 29.48 -7.50 -14.06
CA MET A 1 28.10 -7.34 -13.52
C MET A 1 27.27 -8.63 -13.59
N ARG A 2 27.14 -9.28 -14.75
CA ARG A 2 26.35 -10.53 -14.90
C ARG A 2 26.93 -11.74 -14.15
N GLU A 3 28.25 -11.81 -13.98
CA GLU A 3 28.90 -12.91 -13.23
C GLU A 3 28.55 -12.90 -11.73
N ALA A 4 28.44 -11.71 -11.13
CA ALA A 4 28.08 -11.56 -9.72
C ALA A 4 26.57 -11.68 -9.46
N TRP A 5 25.73 -11.45 -10.48
CA TRP A 5 24.26 -11.43 -10.36
C TRP A 5 23.61 -12.34 -11.40
N LYS A 6 23.72 -13.66 -11.20
CA LYS A 6 23.24 -14.69 -12.15
C LYS A 6 21.73 -14.63 -12.46
N LYS A 7 20.93 -14.01 -11.58
CA LYS A 7 19.48 -13.84 -11.75
C LYS A 7 19.08 -12.43 -12.22
N LEU A 8 20.04 -11.58 -12.59
CA LEU A 8 19.77 -10.26 -13.13
C LEU A 8 19.09 -10.38 -14.50
N GLY A 9 17.85 -9.93 -14.59
CA GLY A 9 17.06 -9.93 -15.81
C GLY A 9 17.25 -8.65 -16.61
N ALA A 10 17.00 -7.52 -15.95
CA ALA A 10 17.01 -6.21 -16.57
C ALA A 10 17.29 -5.11 -15.54
N VAL A 11 17.55 -3.91 -16.03
CA VAL A 11 17.50 -2.68 -15.23
C VAL A 11 16.30 -1.89 -15.72
N GLY A 12 15.37 -1.57 -14.82
CA GLY A 12 14.20 -0.75 -15.10
C GLY A 12 14.40 0.67 -14.59
N MET A 13 13.81 1.65 -15.26
CA MET A 13 13.80 3.05 -14.82
C MET A 13 12.36 3.55 -14.83
N ILE A 14 11.96 4.22 -13.76
CA ILE A 14 10.68 4.92 -13.67
C ILE A 14 10.99 6.40 -13.48
N GLU A 15 10.48 7.20 -14.40
CA GLU A 15 10.46 8.65 -14.28
C GLU A 15 9.08 9.05 -13.74
N SER A 16 9.09 9.91 -12.74
CA SER A 16 7.90 10.48 -12.14
C SER A 16 8.01 11.99 -12.23
N GLU A 17 7.06 12.61 -12.91
CA GLU A 17 6.94 14.06 -12.97
C GLU A 17 5.84 14.51 -12.01
N GLN A 18 6.12 15.58 -11.27
CA GLN A 18 5.16 16.19 -10.37
C GLN A 18 5.17 17.70 -10.56
N GLU A 19 3.97 18.27 -10.72
CA GLU A 19 3.78 19.71 -10.79
C GLU A 19 3.14 20.23 -9.50
N ILE A 20 3.84 21.11 -8.78
CA ILE A 20 3.33 21.78 -7.58
C ILE A 20 3.55 23.28 -7.76
N LYS A 21 2.46 24.05 -7.74
CA LYS A 21 2.49 25.54 -7.78
C LYS A 21 3.43 26.04 -8.90
N ASP A 22 3.19 25.57 -10.13
CA ASP A 22 3.93 25.92 -11.34
C ASP A 22 5.41 25.51 -11.36
N LYS A 23 5.83 24.65 -10.42
CA LYS A 23 7.16 24.01 -10.43
C LYS A 23 7.01 22.54 -10.81
N ILE A 24 7.75 22.14 -11.84
CA ILE A 24 7.87 20.74 -12.26
C ILE A 24 9.11 20.16 -11.61
N SER A 25 8.94 19.07 -10.86
CA SER A 25 10.04 18.23 -10.39
C SER A 25 9.98 16.87 -11.06
N VAL A 26 11.13 16.42 -11.56
CA VAL A 26 11.30 15.12 -12.20
C VAL A 26 12.16 14.23 -11.30
N GLU A 27 11.65 13.05 -10.96
CA GLU A 27 12.38 12.06 -10.17
C GLU A 27 12.57 10.78 -10.99
N ARG A 28 13.81 10.29 -11.05
CA ARG A 28 14.15 9.03 -11.72
C ARG A 28 14.56 7.99 -10.71
N ARG A 29 13.88 6.84 -10.75
CA ARG A 29 14.15 5.70 -9.87
C ARG A 29 14.61 4.52 -10.71
N TYR A 30 15.77 3.96 -10.36
CA TYR A 30 16.35 2.79 -11.05
C TYR A 30 16.10 1.52 -10.24
N PHE A 31 15.73 0.46 -10.92
CA PHE A 31 15.37 -0.83 -10.34
C PHE A 31 16.22 -1.93 -10.94
N ILE A 32 16.69 -2.83 -10.07
CA ILE A 32 17.34 -4.06 -10.47
C ILE A 32 16.26 -5.14 -10.55
N VAL A 33 16.02 -5.65 -11.75
CA VAL A 33 14.86 -6.51 -12.02
C VAL A 33 15.33 -7.95 -12.26
N SER A 34 14.67 -8.89 -11.59
CA SER A 34 14.93 -10.32 -11.80
C SER A 34 14.53 -10.78 -13.20
N SER A 35 15.14 -11.87 -13.68
CA SER A 35 14.89 -12.47 -15.01
C SER A 35 13.43 -12.88 -15.32
N GLY A 36 12.56 -12.90 -14.31
CA GLY A 36 11.14 -13.24 -14.47
C GLY A 36 10.24 -12.11 -14.97
N VAL A 37 10.72 -10.86 -14.98
CA VAL A 37 9.96 -9.70 -15.48
C VAL A 37 10.50 -9.35 -16.86
N LYS A 38 9.75 -9.71 -17.91
CA LYS A 38 10.18 -9.60 -19.31
C LYS A 38 9.50 -8.46 -20.07
N THR A 39 8.46 -7.85 -19.50
CA THR A 39 7.67 -6.80 -20.15
C THR A 39 7.61 -5.54 -19.31
N VAL A 40 7.47 -4.39 -19.97
CA VAL A 40 7.40 -3.08 -19.32
C VAL A 40 6.15 -2.96 -18.46
N GLU A 41 5.04 -3.55 -18.87
CA GLU A 41 3.76 -3.52 -18.14
C GLU A 41 3.88 -4.27 -16.81
N ARG A 42 4.55 -5.43 -16.82
CA ARG A 42 4.76 -6.23 -15.61
C ARG A 42 5.73 -5.54 -14.66
N PHE A 43 6.75 -4.86 -15.19
CA PHE A 43 7.65 -4.02 -14.40
C PHE A 43 6.89 -2.85 -13.77
N ALA A 44 6.11 -2.11 -14.56
CA ALA A 44 5.32 -0.98 -14.09
C ALA A 44 4.27 -1.40 -13.05
N HIS A 45 3.60 -2.53 -13.27
CA HIS A 45 2.70 -3.12 -12.28
C HIS A 45 3.42 -3.44 -10.98
N ALA A 46 4.55 -4.15 -11.02
CA ALA A 46 5.32 -4.49 -9.83
C ALA A 46 5.77 -3.25 -9.04
N ALA A 47 6.25 -2.22 -9.75
CA ALA A 47 6.65 -0.97 -9.11
C ALA A 47 5.46 -0.23 -8.49
N ARG A 48 4.30 -0.20 -9.15
CA ARG A 48 3.06 0.37 -8.58
C ARG A 48 2.57 -0.42 -7.38
N SER A 49 2.58 -1.76 -7.45
CA SER A 49 2.17 -2.62 -6.33
C SER A 49 3.08 -2.44 -5.11
N HIS A 50 4.37 -2.14 -5.31
CA HIS A 50 5.29 -1.88 -4.22
C HIS A 50 4.83 -0.70 -3.35
N TRP A 51 4.33 0.38 -3.96
CA TRP A 51 3.74 1.51 -3.22
C TRP A 51 2.55 1.12 -2.35
N GLY A 52 1.83 0.06 -2.70
CA GLY A 52 0.75 -0.48 -1.86
C GLY A 52 1.24 -0.94 -0.48
N VAL A 53 2.49 -1.44 -0.40
CA VAL A 53 3.12 -1.84 0.86
C VAL A 53 3.41 -0.61 1.72
N GLU A 54 3.93 0.45 1.12
CA GLU A 54 4.28 1.69 1.82
C GLU A 54 3.04 2.48 2.25
N ALA A 55 1.99 2.47 1.43
CA ALA A 55 0.69 3.03 1.80
C ALA A 55 0.10 2.31 3.03
N MET A 56 0.33 1.00 3.20
CA MET A 56 -0.05 0.29 4.42
C MET A 56 0.75 0.79 5.63
N HIS A 57 2.06 1.05 5.48
CA HIS A 57 2.90 1.60 6.55
C HIS A 57 2.36 2.94 7.03
N TRP A 58 2.07 3.88 6.12
CA TRP A 58 1.47 5.16 6.49
C TRP A 58 0.17 5.00 7.32
N VAL A 59 -0.68 4.03 6.96
CA VAL A 59 -1.91 3.75 7.72
C VAL A 59 -1.57 3.25 9.13
N LEU A 60 -0.57 2.39 9.29
CA LEU A 60 -0.13 1.91 10.60
C LEU A 60 0.45 3.07 11.44
N ASP A 61 1.26 3.92 10.83
CA ASP A 61 1.91 5.04 11.49
C ASP A 61 0.88 6.07 11.99
N VAL A 62 -0.08 6.44 11.16
CA VAL A 62 -1.07 7.48 11.50
C VAL A 62 -2.28 6.94 12.27
N ILE A 63 -2.88 5.84 11.80
CA ILE A 63 -4.13 5.32 12.37
C ILE A 63 -3.87 4.49 13.63
N PHE A 64 -2.81 3.68 13.61
CA PHE A 64 -2.41 2.83 14.75
C PHE A 64 -1.32 3.46 15.63
N ARG A 65 -0.79 4.64 15.27
CA ARG A 65 0.22 5.37 16.04
C ARG A 65 1.45 4.50 16.30
N GLU A 66 1.86 3.75 15.28
CA GLU A 66 2.99 2.82 15.38
C GLU A 66 4.27 3.56 15.76
N ASP A 67 4.59 4.68 15.10
CA ASP A 67 5.77 5.51 15.41
C ASP A 67 5.80 6.07 16.84
N HIS A 68 4.63 6.37 17.40
CA HIS A 68 4.54 6.87 18.78
C HIS A 68 4.67 5.77 19.83
N CYS A 69 4.69 4.49 19.43
CA CYS A 69 4.76 3.38 20.35
C CYS A 69 6.19 3.20 20.90
N ARG A 70 6.36 3.34 22.22
CA ARG A 70 7.68 3.23 22.89
C ARG A 70 8.06 1.80 23.28
N VAL A 71 7.30 0.79 22.84
CA VAL A 71 7.51 -0.62 23.19
C VAL A 71 8.75 -1.16 22.47
N ARG A 72 9.83 -1.42 23.22
CA ARG A 72 11.14 -1.86 22.68
C ARG A 72 11.72 -3.12 23.32
N LYS A 73 11.00 -3.75 24.26
CA LYS A 73 11.50 -4.91 25.01
C LYS A 73 11.37 -6.20 24.20
N GLY A 74 12.48 -6.92 24.01
CA GLY A 74 12.50 -8.23 23.35
C GLY A 74 11.80 -8.22 21.98
N HIS A 75 10.88 -9.15 21.76
CA HIS A 75 10.13 -9.26 20.50
C HIS A 75 8.84 -8.43 20.46
N ALA A 76 8.59 -7.57 21.45
CA ALA A 76 7.30 -6.89 21.58
C ALA A 76 7.01 -5.93 20.40
N ALA A 77 8.01 -5.24 19.85
CA ALA A 77 7.82 -4.37 18.69
C ALA A 77 7.36 -5.15 17.45
N ARG A 78 7.99 -6.30 17.17
CA ARG A 78 7.63 -7.18 16.05
C ARG A 78 6.24 -7.78 16.22
N ASN A 79 5.95 -8.28 17.43
CA ASN A 79 4.64 -8.88 17.73
C ASN A 79 3.52 -7.85 17.58
N LEU A 80 3.74 -6.63 18.08
CA LEU A 80 2.76 -5.57 17.99
C LEU A 80 2.53 -5.10 16.55
N SER A 81 3.58 -5.03 15.72
CA SER A 81 3.43 -4.75 14.29
C SER A 81 2.59 -5.81 13.58
N ALA A 82 2.80 -7.10 13.89
CA ALA A 82 1.99 -8.19 13.33
C ALA A 82 0.51 -8.08 13.74
N ILE A 83 0.23 -7.80 15.03
CA ILE A 83 -1.13 -7.62 15.54
C ILE A 83 -1.82 -6.43 14.86
N ARG A 84 -1.12 -5.31 14.68
CA ARG A 84 -1.69 -4.13 13.99
C ARG A 84 -2.02 -4.42 12.53
N LYS A 85 -1.15 -5.14 11.82
CA LYS A 85 -1.40 -5.57 10.42
C LYS A 85 -2.63 -6.47 10.33
N PHE A 86 -2.76 -7.42 11.26
CA PHE A 86 -3.96 -8.27 11.36
C PHE A 86 -5.22 -7.43 11.60
N ALA A 87 -5.18 -6.52 12.58
CA ALA A 87 -6.31 -5.63 12.87
C ALA A 87 -6.66 -4.73 11.67
N LEU A 88 -5.66 -4.20 10.95
CA LEU A 88 -5.89 -3.40 9.75
C LEU A 88 -6.54 -4.22 8.63
N SER A 89 -6.11 -5.47 8.44
CA SER A 89 -6.73 -6.39 7.46
C SER A 89 -8.18 -6.67 7.82
N ALA A 90 -8.48 -6.98 9.08
CA ALA A 90 -9.85 -7.18 9.56
C ALA A 90 -10.72 -5.94 9.33
N LEU A 91 -10.22 -4.75 9.68
CA LEU A 91 -10.95 -3.49 9.48
C LEU A 91 -11.19 -3.18 8.00
N ARG A 92 -10.27 -3.53 7.09
CA ARG A 92 -10.43 -3.33 5.64
C ARG A 92 -11.52 -4.24 5.06
N ASN A 93 -11.67 -5.44 5.61
CA ASN A 93 -12.70 -6.41 5.21
C ASN A 93 -14.03 -6.23 5.96
N ASP A 94 -14.19 -5.15 6.72
CA ASP A 94 -15.46 -4.86 7.40
C ASP A 94 -16.58 -4.54 6.41
N THR A 95 -17.63 -5.35 6.43
CA THR A 95 -18.85 -5.18 5.64
C THR A 95 -20.00 -4.53 6.39
N LEU A 96 -19.90 -4.35 7.72
CA LEU A 96 -20.97 -3.75 8.52
C LEU A 96 -20.99 -2.22 8.39
N HIS A 97 -19.81 -1.60 8.32
CA HIS A 97 -19.67 -0.14 8.23
C HIS A 97 -18.65 0.31 7.16
N PRO A 98 -18.83 -0.09 5.89
CA PRO A 98 -17.89 0.22 4.81
C PRO A 98 -17.77 1.73 4.55
N GLU A 99 -18.82 2.50 4.85
CA GLU A 99 -18.88 3.95 4.68
C GLU A 99 -17.97 4.72 5.66
N ARG A 100 -17.54 4.07 6.74
CA ARG A 100 -16.74 4.73 7.79
C ARG A 100 -15.25 4.69 7.48
N SER A 101 -14.57 5.78 7.83
CA SER A 101 -13.11 5.82 7.79
C SER A 101 -12.48 4.78 8.72
N LEU A 102 -11.29 4.27 8.37
CA LEU A 102 -10.56 3.29 9.17
C LEU A 102 -10.35 3.74 10.62
N ARG A 103 -10.13 5.05 10.84
CA ARG A 103 -10.03 5.64 12.19
C ARG A 103 -11.31 5.47 13.00
N ARG A 104 -12.48 5.67 12.37
CA ARG A 104 -13.79 5.53 13.02
C ARG A 104 -14.11 4.06 13.28
N ARG A 105 -13.87 3.16 12.31
CA ARG A 105 -14.02 1.71 12.50
C ARG A 105 -13.14 1.18 13.64
N ARG A 106 -11.87 1.61 13.71
CA ARG A 106 -10.97 1.27 14.83
C ARG A 106 -11.52 1.74 16.18
N LYS A 107 -12.01 2.98 16.28
CA LYS A 107 -12.62 3.51 17.51
C LYS A 107 -13.93 2.79 17.86
N LEU A 108 -14.68 2.35 16.88
CA LEU A 108 -15.90 1.57 17.09
C LEU A 108 -15.56 0.19 17.66
N ALA A 109 -14.57 -0.49 17.06
CA ALA A 109 -14.03 -1.74 17.60
C ALA A 109 -13.53 -1.58 19.03
N ASP A 110 -12.92 -0.44 19.37
CA ASP A 110 -12.51 -0.15 20.74
C ASP A 110 -13.71 0.01 21.70
N ARG A 111 -14.80 0.66 21.27
CA ARG A 111 -15.92 1.03 22.16
C ARG A 111 -17.05 0.01 22.24
N ARG A 112 -17.20 -0.84 21.23
CA ARG A 112 -18.35 -1.74 21.06
C ARG A 112 -17.89 -3.21 21.02
N PRO A 113 -18.10 -3.98 22.10
CA PRO A 113 -17.70 -5.39 22.15
C PRO A 113 -18.40 -6.24 21.08
N ASP A 114 -19.68 -5.96 20.82
CA ASP A 114 -20.53 -6.58 19.80
C ASP A 114 -19.91 -6.48 18.40
N TYR A 115 -19.36 -5.33 18.07
CA TYR A 115 -18.70 -5.10 16.78
C TYR A 115 -17.34 -5.80 16.65
N ARG A 116 -16.69 -6.18 17.77
CA ARG A 116 -15.46 -6.98 17.74
C ARG A 116 -15.73 -8.44 17.33
N VAL A 117 -16.87 -8.98 17.77
CA VAL A 117 -17.22 -10.40 17.56
C VAL A 117 -17.47 -10.71 16.08
N PHE A 118 -17.92 -9.73 15.29
CA PHE A 118 -18.13 -9.87 13.84
C PHE A 118 -16.84 -10.27 13.10
N PHE A 119 -15.68 -9.73 13.51
CA PHE A 119 -14.38 -10.05 12.90
C PHE A 119 -13.93 -11.50 13.13
N SER A 120 -14.49 -12.17 14.15
CA SER A 120 -14.19 -13.57 14.49
C SER A 120 -15.08 -14.58 13.75
N GLY A 121 -16.17 -14.15 13.09
CA GLY A 121 -17.18 -15.03 12.50
C GLY A 121 -17.18 -15.14 10.97
N HIS A 122 -16.37 -14.36 10.26
CA HIS A 122 -16.30 -14.36 8.79
C HIS A 122 -14.87 -14.67 8.31
N THR A 123 -14.48 -15.95 8.39
CA THR A 123 -13.34 -16.48 7.61
C THR A 123 -13.90 -17.27 6.43
N SER A 124 -14.45 -16.59 5.44
CA SER A 124 -14.73 -17.23 4.15
C SER A 124 -14.31 -16.33 3.00
N SER A 125 -13.37 -16.85 2.21
CA SER A 125 -12.73 -16.28 1.02
C SER A 125 -11.86 -15.03 1.24
N MET A 126 -10.58 -15.26 1.55
CA MET A 126 -9.51 -14.29 1.24
C MET A 126 -9.33 -14.22 -0.28
N ASN A 127 -10.11 -13.38 -0.95
CA ASN A 127 -9.91 -13.10 -2.36
C ASN A 127 -8.87 -11.96 -2.49
N TRP A 128 -7.61 -12.33 -2.70
CA TRP A 128 -6.46 -11.42 -2.78
C TRP A 128 -6.38 -10.57 -4.07
N LEU A 129 -7.48 -10.44 -4.83
CA LEU A 129 -7.45 -9.86 -6.19
C LEU A 129 -8.27 -8.58 -6.40
N ALA A 130 -8.67 -7.86 -5.36
CA ALA A 130 -9.36 -6.58 -5.52
C ALA A 130 -8.75 -5.48 -4.65
N TYR A 131 -7.52 -5.10 -4.97
CA TYR A 131 -7.00 -3.76 -4.65
C TYR A 131 -6.76 -3.00 -5.96
N ASP A 132 -7.85 -2.75 -6.69
CA ASP A 132 -7.88 -1.64 -7.63
C ASP A 132 -8.03 -0.36 -6.80
N PHE A 133 -6.88 0.18 -6.40
CA PHE A 133 -6.81 1.58 -6.03
C PHE A 133 -7.01 2.38 -7.33
N CYS A 134 -8.23 2.90 -7.52
CA CYS A 134 -8.53 3.82 -8.61
C CYS A 134 -7.66 5.07 -8.48
N VAL A 135 -6.59 5.12 -9.27
CA VAL A 135 -5.97 6.35 -9.75
C VAL A 135 -5.94 6.22 -11.27
N CYS A 136 -6.89 6.91 -11.89
CA CYS A 136 -7.05 7.14 -13.33
C CYS A 136 -7.30 5.88 -14.18
N ASP A 137 -8.56 5.72 -14.57
CA ASP A 137 -8.98 4.91 -15.71
C ASP A 137 -8.37 5.51 -16.99
N CYS A 138 -7.36 4.85 -17.55
CA CYS A 138 -6.82 5.14 -18.88
C CYS A 138 -7.27 4.03 -19.83
N ARG A 139 -8.57 3.99 -20.15
CA ARG A 139 -9.05 3.28 -21.34
C ARG A 139 -9.08 4.23 -22.53
N GLY A 140 -8.07 4.07 -23.37
CA GLY A 140 -8.14 4.47 -24.77
C GLY A 140 -7.64 5.87 -25.09
N MET A 141 -6.63 5.90 -25.97
CA MET A 141 -6.22 7.00 -26.83
C MET A 141 -5.43 8.14 -26.18
N ASN A 142 -4.13 8.14 -26.53
CA ASN A 142 -3.24 9.26 -26.84
C ASN A 142 -3.56 10.60 -26.15
N ASP A 143 -2.56 11.12 -25.43
CA ASP A 143 -2.51 12.43 -24.78
C ASP A 143 -2.84 12.41 -23.28
N CYS A 144 -1.82 12.08 -22.49
CA CYS A 144 -1.83 12.14 -21.03
C CYS A 144 -1.62 13.60 -20.56
N HIS A 145 -2.68 14.40 -20.56
CA HIS A 145 -2.69 15.70 -19.86
C HIS A 145 -3.07 15.53 -18.38
N THR A 146 -2.12 15.92 -17.52
CA THR A 146 -2.29 16.56 -16.20
C THR A 146 -3.40 16.08 -15.26
N VAL A 147 -3.00 15.39 -14.18
CA VAL A 147 -3.84 15.29 -12.96
C VAL A 147 -3.09 15.83 -11.75
N ARG A 148 -3.56 16.98 -11.27
CA ARG A 148 -3.21 17.66 -10.02
C ARG A 148 -3.32 16.72 -8.82
N ARG A 149 -2.22 16.51 -8.09
CA ARG A 149 -2.25 16.17 -6.66
C ARG A 149 -1.97 17.44 -5.84
N ARG A 150 -2.93 17.84 -4.99
CA ARG A 150 -2.67 18.79 -3.91
C ARG A 150 -1.77 18.09 -2.88
N GLY A 151 -0.73 18.79 -2.40
CA GLY A 151 0.25 18.35 -1.39
C GLY A 151 -0.40 17.73 -0.15
N TRP A 152 0.30 16.94 0.66
CA TRP A 152 1.68 17.07 1.17
C TRP A 152 2.33 15.71 1.37
#